data_AF-A0A2H6FZB3-F1
#
_entry.id   AF-A0A2H6FZB3-F1
#
_cell.length_a   1.000
_cell.length_b   1.000
_cell.length_c   1.000
_cell.angle_alpha   90.00
_cell.angle_beta   90.00
_cell.angle_gamma   90.00
#
_symmetry.space_group_name_H-M   'P 1'
#
loop_
_entity.id
_entity.type
_entity.pdbx_description
1 polymer ?
#
loop_
_entity_poly.entity_id
_entity_poly.type
_entity_poly.pdbx_seq_one_letter_code
_entity_poly.pdbx_strand_id
1 'polypeptide(L)'
;MALVEKAKQFATIAHKRINQLRKYNNQPYTVHLSSVANIVASVTDDEEMIAAAWLHDVVEDTPATLYDVEKEFGTGVAELVENLTDISKPGDGNRLTRKSIDKKHIARASQRAKTIKLADLIDNASDIMQT
;
A
#
# COMPACT_ATOMS: atom_id res chain seq x y z
N MET A 1 6.88 5.03 20.25
CA MET A 1 5.98 5.67 19.25
C MET A 1 4.81 4.72 19.02
N ALA A 2 3.59 5.24 18.83
CA ALA A 2 2.43 4.43 18.47
C ALA A 2 2.64 3.75 17.09
N LEU A 3 2.05 2.57 16.88
CA LEU A 3 2.27 1.74 15.69
C LEU A 3 2.06 2.51 14.38
N VAL A 4 0.94 3.20 14.27
CA VAL A 4 0.55 3.99 13.09
C VAL A 4 1.52 5.13 12.80
N GLU A 5 1.97 5.85 13.84
CA GLU A 5 2.91 6.97 13.65
C GLU A 5 4.27 6.47 13.17
N LYS A 6 4.71 5.30 13.67
CA LYS A 6 5.94 4.64 13.19
C LYS A 6 5.81 4.26 11.71
N ALA A 7 4.69 3.67 11.31
CA ALA A 7 4.41 3.26 9.93
C ALA A 7 4.38 4.45 8.97
N LYS A 8 3.69 5.52 9.36
CA LYS A 8 3.65 6.80 8.62
C LYS A 8 5.04 7.36 8.37
N GLN A 9 5.88 7.42 9.41
CA GLN A 9 7.25 7.94 9.29
C GLN A 9 8.10 7.07 8.36
N PHE A 10 8.02 5.74 8.52
CA PHE A 10 8.76 4.79 7.70
C PHE A 10 8.41 4.93 6.22
N ALA A 11 7.11 4.88 5.88
CA ALA A 11 6.63 4.99 4.50
C ALA A 11 6.99 6.35 3.89
N THR A 12 6.77 7.44 4.64
CA THR A 12 7.12 8.80 4.19
C THR A 12 8.60 8.92 3.84
N ILE A 13 9.48 8.36 4.67
CA ILE A 13 10.92 8.39 4.42
C ILE A 13 11.28 7.51 3.21
N ALA A 14 10.71 6.31 3.10
CA ALA A 14 10.99 5.36 2.02
C ALA A 14 10.65 5.96 0.64
N HIS A 15 9.41 6.46 0.46
CA HIS A 15 8.97 7.05 -0.80
C HIS A 15 9.64 8.40 -1.10
N LYS A 16 9.97 9.20 -0.08
CA LYS A 16 10.73 10.45 -0.26
C LYS A 16 12.16 10.21 -0.75
N ARG A 17 12.83 9.16 -0.29
CA ARG A 17 14.23 8.83 -0.69
C ARG A 17 14.35 8.55 -2.18
N ILE A 18 13.31 8.02 -2.80
CA ILE A 18 13.26 7.76 -4.25
C ILE A 18 12.57 8.90 -5.04
N ASN A 19 12.21 10.00 -4.36
CA ASN A 19 11.49 11.14 -4.95
C ASN A 19 10.21 10.73 -5.70
N GLN A 20 9.45 9.78 -5.17
CA GLN A 20 8.24 9.31 -5.84
C GLN A 20 7.16 10.39 -5.87
N LEU A 21 6.55 10.54 -7.04
CA LEU A 21 5.45 11.47 -7.32
C LEU A 21 4.24 10.70 -7.85
N ARG A 22 3.05 11.26 -7.62
CA ARG A 22 1.80 10.80 -8.22
C ARG A 22 1.86 10.95 -9.73
N LYS A 23 1.34 9.94 -10.43
CA LYS A 23 1.43 9.84 -11.89
C LYS A 23 0.77 10.99 -12.64
N TYR A 24 -0.37 11.49 -12.15
CA TYR A 24 -1.20 12.40 -12.95
C TYR A 24 -1.09 13.88 -12.55
N ASN A 25 -0.76 14.18 -11.29
CA ASN A 25 -0.72 15.54 -10.78
C ASN A 25 0.63 15.97 -10.18
N ASN A 26 1.65 15.09 -10.23
CA ASN A 26 3.00 15.31 -9.69
C ASN A 26 3.07 15.69 -8.20
N GLN A 27 2.02 15.44 -7.42
CA GLN A 27 2.08 15.63 -5.97
C GLN A 27 3.03 14.61 -5.32
N PRO A 28 3.65 14.95 -4.19
CA PRO A 28 4.43 13.99 -3.41
C PRO A 28 3.62 12.74 -3.08
N TYR A 29 4.21 11.55 -3.22
CA TYR A 29 3.49 10.29 -2.97
C TYR A 29 2.92 10.17 -1.56
N THR A 30 3.46 10.93 -0.59
CA THR A 30 2.93 11.02 0.77
C THR A 30 1.47 11.46 0.84
N VAL A 31 0.98 12.21 -0.16
CA VAL A 31 -0.44 12.57 -0.26
C VAL A 31 -1.31 11.32 -0.43
N HIS A 32 -0.92 10.41 -1.34
CA HIS A 32 -1.60 9.13 -1.54
C HIS A 32 -1.63 8.30 -0.27
N LEU A 33 -0.46 8.08 0.34
CA LEU A 33 -0.34 7.28 1.57
C LEU A 33 -1.26 7.82 2.69
N SER A 34 -1.31 9.15 2.84
CA SER A 34 -2.17 9.80 3.83
C SER A 34 -3.65 9.62 3.52
N SER A 35 -4.03 9.73 2.25
CA SER A 35 -5.42 9.58 1.80
C SER A 35 -5.93 8.15 2.06
N VAL A 36 -5.16 7.15 1.63
CA VAL A 36 -5.50 5.73 1.84
C VAL A 36 -5.61 5.40 3.32
N ALA A 37 -4.64 5.81 4.14
CA ALA A 37 -4.69 5.58 5.58
C ALA A 37 -5.88 6.28 6.27
N ASN A 38 -6.23 7.50 5.85
CA ASN A 38 -7.39 8.22 6.37
C ASN A 38 -8.71 7.54 5.99
N ILE A 39 -8.84 7.02 4.77
CA ILE A 39 -10.01 6.25 4.35
C ILE A 39 -10.15 5.00 5.21
N VAL A 40 -9.06 4.25 5.43
CA VAL A 40 -9.09 3.06 6.30
C VAL A 40 -9.46 3.43 7.73
N ALA A 41 -8.85 4.47 8.30
CA ALA A 41 -9.17 4.96 9.65
C ALA A 41 -10.61 5.48 9.80
N SER A 42 -11.30 5.81 8.70
CA SER A 42 -12.71 6.21 8.75
C SER A 42 -13.69 5.05 8.95
N VAL A 43 -13.23 3.81 8.75
CA VAL A 43 -14.09 2.60 8.81
C VAL A 43 -13.64 1.59 9.87
N THR A 44 -12.49 1.79 10.52
CA THR A 44 -11.96 0.90 11.57
C THR A 44 -10.97 1.61 12.48
N ASP A 45 -10.84 1.13 13.71
CA ASP A 45 -9.84 1.52 14.72
C ASP A 45 -8.68 0.50 14.84
N ASP A 46 -8.63 -0.51 13.96
CA ASP A 46 -7.58 -1.51 13.89
C ASP A 46 -6.24 -0.88 13.48
N GLU A 47 -5.34 -0.69 14.46
CA GLU A 47 -4.05 -0.03 14.25
C GLU A 47 -3.15 -0.76 13.23
N GLU A 48 -3.22 -2.08 13.13
CA GLU A 48 -2.43 -2.83 12.14
C GLU A 48 -2.94 -2.57 10.72
N MET A 49 -4.27 -2.45 10.54
CA MET A 49 -4.84 -2.09 9.24
C MET A 49 -4.45 -0.68 8.82
N ILE A 50 -4.50 0.29 9.74
CA ILE A 50 -4.12 1.67 9.47
C ILE A 50 -2.61 1.77 9.20
N ALA A 51 -1.79 1.02 9.95
CA ALA A 51 -0.35 0.93 9.70
C ALA A 51 -0.04 0.28 8.33
N ALA A 52 -0.70 -0.82 7.98
CA ALA A 52 -0.56 -1.47 6.69
C ALA A 52 -1.02 -0.56 5.53
N ALA A 53 -2.04 0.28 5.74
CA ALA A 53 -2.46 1.27 4.76
C ALA A 53 -1.37 2.32 4.47
N TRP A 54 -0.60 2.74 5.48
CA TRP A 54 0.58 3.58 5.25
C TRP A 54 1.69 2.85 4.50
N LEU A 55 1.80 1.53 4.65
CA LEU A 55 2.91 0.71 4.16
C LEU A 55 2.61 -0.03 2.84
N HIS A 56 1.39 0.05 2.32
CA HIS A 56 0.89 -0.89 1.31
C HIS A 56 1.73 -0.96 0.03
N ASP A 57 2.32 0.16 -0.40
CA ASP A 57 3.18 0.25 -1.60
C ASP A 57 4.68 0.17 -1.29
N VAL A 58 5.06 0.09 -0.01
CA VAL A 58 6.47 0.27 0.38
C VAL A 58 7.35 -0.87 -0.15
N VAL A 59 6.83 -2.09 -0.18
CA VAL A 59 7.55 -3.26 -0.73
C VAL A 59 7.53 -3.26 -2.27
N GLU A 60 6.50 -2.69 -2.88
CA GLU A 60 6.37 -2.65 -4.35
C GLU A 60 7.27 -1.57 -4.98
N ASP A 61 7.30 -0.39 -4.38
CA ASP A 61 7.91 0.80 -4.99
C ASP A 61 9.29 1.16 -4.44
N THR A 62 9.66 0.64 -3.27
CA THR A 62 10.88 1.05 -2.57
C THR A 62 11.82 -0.13 -2.32
N PRO A 63 13.10 0.11 -1.95
CA PRO A 63 14.02 -0.98 -1.61
C PRO A 63 13.68 -1.76 -0.32
N ALA A 64 12.64 -1.37 0.42
CA ALA A 64 12.22 -2.06 1.63
C ALA A 64 11.68 -3.46 1.31
N THR A 65 11.90 -4.39 2.23
CA THR A 65 11.48 -5.79 2.08
C THR A 65 10.39 -6.15 3.07
N LEU A 66 9.67 -7.26 2.82
CA LEU A 66 8.73 -7.82 3.82
C LEU A 66 9.43 -8.16 5.13
N TYR A 67 10.70 -8.56 5.10
CA TYR A 67 11.49 -8.78 6.31
C TYR A 67 11.68 -7.49 7.12
N ASP A 68 11.95 -6.37 6.46
CA ASP A 68 12.05 -5.06 7.14
C ASP A 68 10.70 -4.68 7.77
N VAL A 69 9.59 -4.91 7.06
CA VAL A 69 8.24 -4.65 7.58
C VAL A 69 7.94 -5.52 8.79
N GLU A 70 8.17 -6.83 8.71
CA GLU A 70 7.93 -7.75 9.83
C GLU A 70 8.77 -7.39 11.06
N LYS A 71 10.06 -7.08 10.85
CA LYS A 71 10.96 -6.70 11.94
C LYS A 71 10.52 -5.41 12.63
N GLU A 72 10.01 -4.44 11.89
CA GLU A 72 9.65 -3.13 12.42
C GLU A 72 8.22 -3.05 12.98
N PHE A 73 7.28 -3.84 12.42
CA PHE A 73 5.84 -3.70 12.68
C PHE A 73 5.15 -5.00 13.14
N GLY A 74 5.86 -6.13 13.09
CA GLY A 74 5.33 -7.45 13.46
C GLY A 74 4.63 -8.18 12.31
N THR A 75 4.38 -9.46 12.54
CA THR A 75 3.86 -10.39 11.52
C THR A 75 2.46 -10.00 11.02
N GLY A 76 1.57 -9.49 11.87
CA GLY A 76 0.22 -9.08 11.47
C GLY A 76 0.21 -7.98 10.40
N VAL A 77 1.08 -6.97 10.54
CA VAL A 77 1.24 -5.91 9.53
C VAL A 77 1.94 -6.44 8.29
N ALA A 78 2.98 -7.28 8.45
CA ALA A 78 3.69 -7.86 7.31
C ALA A 78 2.78 -8.75 6.44
N GLU A 79 1.91 -9.57 7.03
CA GLU A 79 0.92 -10.36 6.32
C GLU A 79 -0.07 -9.49 5.53
N LEU A 80 -0.48 -8.35 6.08
CA LEU A 80 -1.34 -7.40 5.36
C LEU A 80 -0.61 -6.78 4.16
N VAL A 81 0.64 -6.36 4.34
CA VAL A 81 1.46 -5.76 3.26
C VAL A 81 1.76 -6.80 2.17
N GLU A 82 2.08 -8.03 2.53
CA GLU A 82 2.28 -9.13 1.57
C GLU A 82 1.02 -9.39 0.73
N ASN A 83 -0.15 -9.40 1.37
CA ASN A 83 -1.43 -9.55 0.67
C ASN A 83 -1.72 -8.40 -0.32
N LEU A 84 -1.16 -7.21 -0.08
CA LEU A 84 -1.39 -6.00 -0.87
C LEU A 84 -0.39 -5.81 -2.01
N THR A 85 0.79 -6.42 -1.90
CA THR A 85 1.88 -6.30 -2.88
C THR A 85 1.58 -7.14 -4.14
N ASP A 86 1.74 -6.54 -5.33
CA ASP A 86 1.58 -7.27 -6.60
C ASP A 86 2.63 -8.40 -6.70
N ILE A 87 2.21 -9.61 -7.10
CA ILE A 87 3.08 -10.80 -7.18
C ILE A 87 3.52 -11.10 -8.62
N SER A 88 2.90 -10.45 -9.60
CA SER A 88 3.23 -10.64 -11.01
C SER A 88 4.62 -10.09 -11.35
N LYS A 89 5.31 -10.80 -12.24
CA LYS A 89 6.66 -10.46 -12.69
C LYS A 89 6.62 -9.92 -14.12
N PRO A 90 7.60 -9.09 -14.53
CA PRO A 90 7.70 -8.62 -15.92
C PRO A 90 7.66 -9.73 -16.97
N GLY A 91 8.14 -10.94 -16.61
CA GLY A 91 8.14 -12.12 -17.47
C GLY A 91 6.82 -12.88 -17.58
N ASP A 92 5.80 -12.57 -16.77
CA ASP A 92 4.52 -13.32 -16.73
C ASP A 92 3.56 -12.98 -17.90
N GLY A 93 4.09 -12.42 -18.99
CA GLY A 93 3.33 -12.07 -20.19
C GLY A 93 2.88 -10.61 -20.21
N ASN A 94 1.81 -10.34 -20.95
CA ASN A 94 1.33 -8.96 -21.18
C ASN A 94 0.67 -8.34 -19.94
N ARG A 95 0.37 -7.04 -20.00
CA ARG A 95 -0.23 -6.29 -18.87
C ARG A 95 -1.54 -6.90 -18.37
N LEU A 96 -2.38 -7.44 -19.27
CA LEU A 96 -3.65 -8.07 -18.89
C LEU A 96 -3.42 -9.37 -18.11
N THR A 97 -2.44 -10.18 -18.53
CA THR A 97 -2.06 -11.40 -17.81
C THR A 97 -1.56 -11.08 -16.41
N ARG A 98 -0.63 -10.11 -16.30
CA ARG A 98 -0.08 -9.68 -15.00
C ARG A 98 -1.18 -9.20 -14.04
N LYS A 99 -2.06 -8.29 -14.49
CA LYS A 99 -3.18 -7.84 -13.66
C LYS A 99 -4.20 -8.94 -13.33
N SER A 100 -4.32 -9.98 -14.14
CA SER A 100 -5.13 -11.17 -13.80
C SER A 100 -4.51 -12.00 -12.69
N ILE A 101 -3.17 -12.11 -12.65
CA ILE A 101 -2.43 -12.77 -11.56
C ILE A 101 -2.65 -12.00 -10.25
N ASP A 102 -2.39 -10.69 -10.26
CA ASP A 102 -2.51 -9.85 -9.06
C ASP A 102 -3.96 -9.80 -8.55
N LYS A 103 -4.95 -9.77 -9.47
CA LYS A 103 -6.37 -9.88 -9.09
C LYS A 103 -6.69 -11.19 -8.39
N LYS A 104 -6.11 -12.32 -8.82
CA LYS A 104 -6.30 -13.62 -8.16
C LYS A 104 -5.60 -13.69 -6.81
N HIS A 105 -4.47 -12.99 -6.64
CA HIS A 105 -3.77 -12.85 -5.37
C HIS A 105 -4.66 -12.14 -4.34
N ILE A 106 -5.07 -10.91 -4.64
CA ILE A 106 -5.90 -10.13 -3.71
C ILE A 106 -7.28 -10.77 -3.47
N ALA A 107 -7.82 -11.55 -4.41
CA ALA A 107 -9.07 -12.28 -4.21
C ALA A 107 -9.00 -13.31 -3.06
N ARG A 108 -7.80 -13.84 -2.76
CA ARG A 108 -7.56 -14.80 -1.68
C ARG A 108 -7.13 -14.13 -0.37
N ALA A 109 -6.80 -12.84 -0.41
CA ALA A 109 -6.39 -12.08 0.75
C ALA A 109 -7.51 -11.95 1.80
N SER A 110 -7.10 -11.60 3.02
CA SER A 110 -7.99 -11.34 4.15
C SER A 110 -8.95 -10.18 3.86
N GLN A 111 -10.09 -10.13 4.56
CA GLN A 111 -11.04 -9.02 4.43
C GLN A 111 -10.40 -7.69 4.87
N ARG A 112 -9.47 -7.73 5.83
CA ARG A 112 -8.66 -6.60 6.28
C ARG A 112 -7.84 -6.03 5.11
N ALA A 113 -7.06 -6.86 4.41
CA ALA A 113 -6.27 -6.45 3.26
C ALA A 113 -7.16 -5.95 2.09
N LYS A 114 -8.29 -6.62 1.80
CA LYS A 114 -9.23 -6.17 0.77
C LYS A 114 -9.82 -4.78 1.06
N THR A 115 -10.04 -4.45 2.33
CA THR A 115 -10.52 -3.12 2.75
C THR A 115 -9.48 -2.05 2.44
N ILE A 116 -8.20 -2.33 2.72
CA ILE A 116 -7.09 -1.43 2.37
C ILE A 116 -6.96 -1.29 0.85
N LYS A 117 -7.07 -2.40 0.09
CA LYS A 117 -7.01 -2.34 -1.37
C LYS A 117 -8.16 -1.52 -1.96
N LEU A 118 -9.34 -1.59 -1.37
CA LEU A 118 -10.47 -0.77 -1.80
C LEU A 118 -10.22 0.71 -1.54
N ALA A 119 -9.64 1.07 -0.40
CA ALA A 119 -9.23 2.45 -0.10
C ALA A 119 -8.20 2.98 -1.11
N ASP A 120 -7.19 2.18 -1.46
CA ASP A 120 -6.22 2.47 -2.53
C ASP A 120 -6.92 2.73 -3.88
N LEU A 121 -7.84 1.85 -4.28
CA LEU A 121 -8.60 2.03 -5.52
C LEU A 121 -9.48 3.29 -5.52
N ILE A 122 -10.07 3.65 -4.38
CA ILE A 122 -10.89 4.87 -4.23
C ILE A 122 -10.02 6.13 -4.39
N ASP A 123 -8.86 6.18 -3.74
CA ASP A 123 -7.94 7.33 -3.88
C ASP A 123 -7.43 7.45 -5.32
N ASN A 124 -7.03 6.34 -5.94
CA ASN A 124 -6.57 6.31 -7.33
C ASN A 124 -7.65 6.77 -8.32
N ALA A 125 -8.91 6.33 -8.14
CA ALA A 125 -10.01 6.79 -8.98
C ALA A 125 -10.28 8.30 -8.79
N SER A 126 -10.18 8.79 -7.55
CA SER A 126 -10.34 10.21 -7.23
C SER A 126 -9.24 11.07 -7.84
N ASP A 127 -8.00 10.58 -7.89
CA ASP A 127 -6.87 11.26 -8.54
C ASP A 127 -7.10 11.43 -10.04
N ILE A 128 -7.59 10.38 -10.71
CA ILE A 128 -7.89 10.40 -12.15
C ILE A 128 -8.99 11.41 -12.49
N MET A 129 -9.95 11.64 -11.59
CA MET A 129 -11.04 12.60 -11.84
C MET A 129 -10.60 14.06 -11.74
N GLN A 130 -9.44 14.34 -11.13
CA GLN A 130 -8.94 15.70 -10.91
C GLN A 130 -7.99 16.19 -12.02
N THR A 131 -7.78 15.37 -13.06
CA THR A 131 -6.84 15.60 -14.16
C THR A 131 -7.58 15.95 -15.44
#